data_AF-A0A202DNZ3-F1
#
_entry.id   AF-A0A202DNZ3-F1
#
_cell.length_a   1.000
_cell.length_b   1.000
_cell.length_c   1.000
_cell.angle_alpha   90.00
_cell.angle_beta   90.00
_cell.angle_gamma   90.00
#
_symmetry.space_group_name_H-M   'P 1'
#
loop_
_entity.id
_entity.type
_entity.pdbx_description
1 polymer ?
#
loop_
_entity_poly.entity_id
_entity_poly.type
_entity_poly.pdbx_seq_one_letter_code
_entity_poly.pdbx_strand_id
1 'polypeptide(L)'
;MKMNGPAIGHQVTSLDPGEAPNATAREELYKLNLSLEMGNNVMIYLDDIQHVNPEFLQKFISLCDAQRKIEGVYKGKTKTYDLRGKKVAVVMAGNPYTESGDKFQIPDMLANRADTYNLGDVSSTAANDFSLSFVENAMTSNPVLAQIASRSHADLYRFWQLMESDTREGIEFDYNWSTAEENEILNTLAKLKLIQEAVLKVNSQYIASAAQSDDYRTEPPFKLQGSYRNMCRMAEKVQPVMTEDEVKQIILDHYINEAQTLTSGAESNLLKFKELVGILDETELERWDGIKKEFNRRQTFAGVDDGDQIGQIIAQISAFTGKVDTIGQVLDKSLNGSVREALQGINFSPLVEALQHLKTDKGPQIDLGPVVEALGRITIEQPAETAKTEPITIDVQPITQAIETLGSESTRHQEKDQQFRKDFNKVCERQITAIELMLPIVEGVKIQNDTFNNMRQLLEHILEGVIEVKVKSKEKKATKSVGG
;
A
#
# COMPACT_ATOMS: atom_id res chain seq x y z
N MET A 1 29.54 22.25 -8.90
CA MET A 1 29.08 22.12 -10.29
C MET A 1 27.94 21.12 -10.32
N LYS A 2 26.79 21.50 -10.88
CA LYS A 2 25.61 20.64 -10.99
C LYS A 2 25.58 19.93 -12.34
N MET A 3 25.35 18.62 -12.30
CA MET A 3 25.07 17.78 -13.47
C MET A 3 23.61 17.35 -13.42
N ASN A 4 22.96 17.32 -14.58
CA ASN A 4 21.55 16.95 -14.68
C ASN A 4 21.43 15.48 -15.13
N GLY A 5 20.86 14.62 -14.28
CA GLY A 5 20.66 13.20 -14.55
C GLY A 5 19.86 12.92 -15.81
N PRO A 6 18.67 13.53 -16.02
CA PRO A 6 17.91 13.42 -17.27
C PRO A 6 18.70 13.76 -18.53
N ALA A 7 19.58 14.77 -18.46
CA ALA A 7 20.44 15.15 -19.58
C ALA A 7 21.53 14.11 -19.88
N ILE A 8 22.03 13.40 -18.86
CA ILE A 8 22.97 12.28 -19.01
C ILE A 8 22.24 11.06 -19.58
N GLY A 9 21.11 10.67 -18.97
CA GLY A 9 20.25 9.57 -19.39
C GLY A 9 20.78 8.17 -19.05
N HIS A 10 19.94 7.16 -19.31
CA HIS A 10 20.21 5.76 -18.98
C HIS A 10 21.19 5.04 -19.93
N GLN A 11 21.53 5.64 -21.08
CA GLN A 11 22.42 5.03 -22.07
C GLN A 11 23.90 5.29 -21.77
N VAL A 12 24.21 6.27 -20.92
CA VAL A 12 25.58 6.61 -20.55
C VAL A 12 26.03 5.70 -19.42
N THR A 13 27.13 4.98 -19.61
CA THR A 13 27.75 4.07 -18.61
C THR A 13 29.19 4.47 -18.25
N SER A 14 29.77 5.42 -18.98
CA SER A 14 31.15 5.89 -18.79
C SER A 14 31.23 7.38 -18.53
N LEU A 15 32.41 7.84 -18.09
CA LEU A 15 32.71 9.25 -17.88
C LEU A 15 33.34 9.91 -19.13
N ASP A 16 33.41 9.20 -20.26
CA ASP A 16 34.00 9.73 -21.51
C ASP A 16 32.96 10.53 -22.32
N PRO A 17 33.14 11.85 -22.52
CA PRO A 17 32.26 12.63 -23.41
C PRO A 17 32.21 12.10 -24.86
N GLY A 18 33.23 11.35 -25.31
CA GLY A 18 33.27 10.71 -26.62
C GLY A 18 32.26 9.58 -26.81
N GLU A 19 31.88 8.90 -25.72
CA GLU A 19 30.91 7.79 -25.72
C GLU A 19 29.47 8.26 -25.47
N ALA A 20 29.26 9.56 -25.26
CA ALA A 20 27.94 10.13 -25.00
C ALA A 20 27.01 9.99 -26.23
N PRO A 21 25.76 9.54 -26.04
CA PRO A 21 24.82 9.27 -27.12
C PRO A 21 24.31 10.54 -27.82
N ASN A 22 24.32 11.68 -27.12
CA ASN A 22 23.83 12.95 -27.64
C ASN A 22 24.68 14.13 -27.12
N ALA A 23 24.47 15.31 -27.71
CA ALA A 23 25.23 16.52 -27.38
C ALA A 23 25.00 16.98 -25.93
N THR A 24 23.77 16.86 -25.42
CA THR A 24 23.42 17.28 -24.05
C THR A 24 24.15 16.44 -23.01
N ALA A 25 24.12 15.11 -23.14
CA ALA A 25 24.86 14.18 -22.29
C ALA A 25 26.36 14.47 -22.35
N ARG A 26 26.88 14.75 -23.54
CA ARG A 26 28.29 15.12 -23.74
C ARG A 26 28.67 16.38 -22.97
N GLU A 27 27.82 17.41 -22.99
CA GLU A 27 28.05 18.65 -22.23
C GLU A 27 28.03 18.43 -20.71
N GLU A 28 27.13 17.59 -20.20
CA GLU A 28 27.13 17.18 -18.79
C GLU A 28 28.42 16.43 -18.43
N LEU A 29 28.88 15.50 -19.27
CA LEU A 29 30.14 14.81 -19.04
C LEU A 29 31.36 15.74 -19.13
N TYR A 30 31.34 16.76 -19.99
CA TYR A 30 32.41 17.77 -19.99
C TYR A 30 32.45 18.57 -18.70
N LYS A 31 31.29 19.01 -18.18
CA LYS A 31 31.18 19.70 -16.89
C LYS A 31 31.69 18.81 -15.75
N LEU A 32 31.33 17.53 -15.77
CA LEU A 32 31.80 16.55 -14.79
C LEU A 32 33.32 16.39 -14.83
N ASN A 33 33.89 16.15 -16.01
CA ASN A 33 35.34 15.98 -16.14
C ASN A 33 36.11 17.26 -15.83
N LEU A 34 35.55 18.43 -16.12
CA LEU A 34 36.11 19.71 -15.69
C LEU A 34 36.14 19.81 -14.15
N SER A 35 35.10 19.35 -13.48
CA SER A 35 35.05 19.31 -12.01
C SER A 35 36.12 18.39 -11.43
N LEU A 36 36.40 17.25 -12.07
CA LEU A 36 37.48 16.35 -11.70
C LEU A 36 38.87 16.98 -11.93
N GLU A 37 39.06 17.67 -13.06
CA GLU A 37 40.32 18.36 -13.38
C GLU A 37 40.61 19.50 -12.40
N MET A 38 39.58 20.24 -11.96
CA MET A 38 39.73 21.27 -10.91
C MET A 38 40.22 20.65 -9.59
N GLY A 39 39.71 19.47 -9.24
CA GLY A 39 40.28 18.55 -8.24
C GLY A 39 40.33 19.01 -6.78
N ASN A 40 40.09 20.28 -6.45
CA ASN A 40 40.14 20.81 -5.08
C ASN A 40 39.15 21.95 -4.85
N ASN A 41 38.51 21.97 -3.68
CA ASN A 41 37.38 22.85 -3.34
C ASN A 41 36.23 22.74 -4.35
N VAL A 42 35.92 21.51 -4.76
CA VAL A 42 34.87 21.22 -5.75
C VAL A 42 33.78 20.38 -5.11
N MET A 43 32.53 20.81 -5.28
CA MET A 43 31.36 19.99 -5.01
C MET A 43 30.74 19.56 -6.34
N ILE A 44 30.67 18.24 -6.58
CA ILE A 44 30.00 17.65 -7.73
C ILE A 44 28.60 17.26 -7.27
N TYR A 45 27.58 17.87 -7.87
CA TYR A 45 26.19 17.59 -7.52
C TYR A 45 25.52 16.88 -8.70
N LEU A 46 25.22 15.60 -8.55
CA LEU A 46 24.47 14.81 -9.52
C LEU A 46 22.99 14.86 -9.14
N ASP A 47 22.22 15.61 -9.91
CA ASP A 47 20.79 15.75 -9.69
C ASP A 47 20.00 14.68 -10.44
N ASP A 48 18.85 14.29 -9.91
CA ASP A 48 17.92 13.35 -10.55
C ASP A 48 18.59 12.03 -10.98
N ILE A 49 19.30 11.38 -10.06
CA ILE A 49 20.03 10.12 -10.34
C ILE A 49 19.13 8.96 -10.78
N GLN A 50 17.81 9.05 -10.55
CA GLN A 50 16.86 8.05 -11.03
C GLN A 50 16.76 7.98 -12.57
N HIS A 51 17.34 8.95 -13.29
CA HIS A 51 17.38 8.98 -14.77
C HIS A 51 18.75 8.56 -15.34
N VAL A 52 19.74 8.22 -14.49
CA VAL A 52 21.05 7.76 -14.96
C VAL A 52 21.15 6.24 -14.92
N ASN A 53 22.14 5.70 -15.62
CA ASN A 53 22.44 4.28 -15.54
C ASN A 53 23.10 3.93 -14.19
N PRO A 54 22.70 2.83 -13.51
CA PRO A 54 23.42 2.36 -12.32
C PRO A 54 24.92 2.11 -12.55
N GLU A 55 25.32 1.65 -13.74
CA GLU A 55 26.74 1.45 -14.10
C GLU A 55 27.52 2.77 -14.13
N PHE A 56 26.88 3.87 -14.54
CA PHE A 56 27.48 5.20 -14.45
C PHE A 56 27.74 5.61 -13.00
N LEU A 57 26.78 5.35 -12.10
CA LEU A 57 26.94 5.62 -10.66
C LEU A 57 28.07 4.79 -10.03
N GLN A 58 28.30 3.56 -10.50
CA GLN A 58 29.39 2.71 -10.01
C GLN A 58 30.78 3.34 -10.18
N LYS A 59 30.98 4.22 -11.17
CA LYS A 59 32.28 4.89 -11.38
C LYS A 59 32.68 5.75 -10.18
N PHE A 60 31.72 6.23 -9.40
CA PHE A 60 31.94 7.06 -8.22
C PHE A 60 32.29 6.27 -6.95
N ILE A 61 32.10 4.94 -6.93
CA ILE A 61 32.45 4.09 -5.77
C ILE A 61 33.92 4.28 -5.38
N SER A 62 34.77 4.44 -6.38
CA SER A 62 36.21 4.67 -6.23
C SER A 62 36.57 5.93 -5.43
N LEU A 63 35.66 6.90 -5.34
CA LEU A 63 35.82 8.13 -4.54
C LEU A 63 35.45 7.95 -3.07
N CYS A 64 34.65 6.94 -2.74
CA CYS A 64 34.32 6.56 -1.37
C CYS A 64 35.44 5.76 -0.72
N ASP A 65 36.32 5.14 -1.51
CA ASP A 65 37.43 4.32 -1.03
C ASP A 65 38.64 5.16 -0.60
N ALA A 66 39.52 4.56 0.22
CA ALA A 66 40.73 5.21 0.75
C ALA A 66 41.67 5.77 -0.34
N GLN A 67 41.61 5.22 -1.56
CA GLN A 67 42.42 5.68 -2.68
C GLN A 67 41.92 7.02 -3.26
N ARG A 68 40.61 7.28 -3.22
CA ARG A 68 39.95 8.47 -3.79
C ARG A 68 40.44 8.79 -5.21
N LYS A 69 40.51 7.76 -6.07
CA LYS A 69 40.96 7.89 -7.47
C LYS A 69 39.81 7.61 -8.41
N ILE A 70 39.65 8.43 -9.45
CA ILE A 70 38.61 8.25 -10.46
C ILE A 70 39.16 8.49 -11.85
N GLU A 71 38.69 7.72 -12.83
CA GLU A 71 39.06 7.89 -14.23
C GLU A 71 38.13 8.88 -14.92
N GLY A 72 38.67 9.71 -15.81
CA GLY A 72 37.87 10.60 -16.64
C GLY A 72 38.63 11.05 -17.88
N VAL A 73 37.97 11.85 -18.72
CA VAL A 73 38.52 12.32 -19.99
C VAL A 73 38.44 13.84 -20.05
N TYR A 74 39.59 14.49 -20.19
CA TYR A 74 39.67 15.94 -20.34
C TYR A 74 40.41 16.31 -21.61
N LYS A 75 39.76 17.13 -22.46
CA LYS A 75 40.27 17.53 -23.79
C LYS A 75 40.74 16.33 -24.63
N GLY A 76 39.96 15.25 -24.64
CA GLY A 76 40.22 14.03 -25.41
C GLY A 76 41.37 13.16 -24.87
N LYS A 77 41.86 13.42 -23.65
CA LYS A 77 42.89 12.58 -23.00
C LYS A 77 42.32 11.93 -21.75
N THR A 78 42.40 10.61 -21.69
CA THR A 78 42.10 9.84 -20.48
C THR A 78 43.10 10.17 -19.38
N LYS A 79 42.59 10.42 -18.17
CA LYS A 79 43.37 10.72 -16.98
C LYS A 79 42.79 9.98 -15.78
N THR A 80 43.65 9.58 -14.86
CA THR A 80 43.25 9.16 -13.52
C THR A 80 43.47 10.33 -12.57
N TYR A 81 42.41 10.81 -11.94
CA TYR A 81 42.44 11.89 -10.97
C TYR A 81 42.63 11.33 -9.57
N ASP A 82 43.74 11.68 -8.91
CA ASP A 82 43.97 11.38 -7.49
C ASP A 82 43.47 12.55 -6.64
N LEU A 83 42.32 12.34 -5.97
CA LEU A 83 41.65 13.33 -5.13
C LEU A 83 41.94 13.12 -3.64
N ARG A 84 42.90 12.27 -3.30
CA ARG A 84 43.31 12.03 -1.91
C ARG A 84 43.88 13.30 -1.30
N GLY A 85 43.42 13.63 -0.09
CA GLY A 85 43.78 14.87 0.61
C GLY A 85 43.21 16.15 0.01
N LYS A 86 42.37 16.06 -1.04
CA LYS A 86 41.68 17.20 -1.63
C LYS A 86 40.29 17.39 -1.00
N LYS A 87 39.82 18.65 -0.98
CA LYS A 87 38.46 19.02 -0.56
C LYS A 87 37.51 18.83 -1.74
N VAL A 88 37.07 17.61 -1.96
CA VAL A 88 36.08 17.26 -2.98
C VAL A 88 34.92 16.53 -2.32
N ALA A 89 33.69 16.94 -2.65
CA ALA A 89 32.46 16.30 -2.23
C ALA A 89 31.65 15.90 -3.47
N VAL A 90 31.03 14.72 -3.43
CA VAL A 90 30.05 14.28 -4.42
C VAL A 90 28.73 14.15 -3.68
N VAL A 91 27.71 14.84 -4.17
CA VAL A 91 26.36 14.81 -3.63
C VAL A 91 25.47 14.27 -4.74
N MET A 92 24.66 13.27 -4.41
CA MET A 92 23.72 12.64 -5.33
C MET A 92 22.31 12.80 -4.79
N ALA A 93 21.40 13.30 -5.61
CA ALA A 93 20.01 13.48 -5.25
C ALA A 93 19.13 12.74 -6.26
N GLY A 94 18.08 12.08 -5.78
CA GLY A 94 17.13 11.42 -6.66
C GLY A 94 15.88 10.93 -5.93
N ASN A 95 14.92 10.51 -6.74
CA ASN A 95 13.62 9.99 -6.29
C ASN A 95 13.64 8.46 -6.24
N PRO A 96 12.79 7.81 -5.43
CA PRO A 96 12.77 6.36 -5.28
C PRO A 96 12.17 5.63 -6.51
N TYR A 97 11.51 6.35 -7.42
CA TYR A 97 10.95 5.81 -8.64
C TYR A 97 11.50 6.50 -9.90
N THR A 98 11.56 5.76 -10.99
CA THR A 98 11.89 6.25 -12.35
C THR A 98 10.69 6.94 -13.01
N GLU A 99 10.87 7.51 -14.20
CA GLU A 99 9.77 8.08 -15.01
C GLU A 99 8.69 7.04 -15.39
N SER A 100 9.08 5.77 -15.55
CA SER A 100 8.15 4.65 -15.79
C SER A 100 7.38 4.25 -14.52
N GLY A 101 7.74 4.79 -13.36
CA GLY A 101 7.19 4.43 -12.06
C GLY A 101 7.71 3.11 -11.52
N ASP A 102 8.83 2.62 -12.03
CA ASP A 102 9.57 1.46 -11.50
C ASP A 102 10.48 1.91 -10.36
N LYS A 103 10.81 0.99 -9.44
CA LYS A 103 11.72 1.31 -8.33
C LYS A 103 13.13 1.55 -8.86
N PHE A 104 13.70 2.69 -8.53
CA PHE A 104 15.10 2.99 -8.82
C PHE A 104 16.01 2.29 -7.82
N GLN A 105 17.05 1.61 -8.32
CA GLN A 105 18.02 0.91 -7.49
C GLN A 105 19.38 1.60 -7.56
N ILE A 106 19.88 2.01 -6.39
CA ILE A 106 21.24 2.52 -6.24
C ILE A 106 22.18 1.31 -6.03
N PRO A 107 23.34 1.24 -6.71
CA PRO A 107 24.29 0.16 -6.49
C PRO A 107 24.66 -0.01 -5.01
N ASP A 108 24.52 -1.21 -4.46
CA ASP A 108 24.72 -1.50 -3.03
C ASP A 108 26.08 -1.03 -2.50
N MET A 109 27.14 -1.20 -3.31
CA MET A 109 28.49 -0.75 -2.93
C MET A 109 28.59 0.77 -2.78
N LEU A 110 27.79 1.53 -3.54
CA LEU A 110 27.74 2.98 -3.43
C LEU A 110 26.90 3.39 -2.22
N ALA A 111 25.72 2.78 -2.04
CA ALA A 111 24.82 3.07 -0.93
C ALA A 111 25.47 2.76 0.44
N ASN A 112 26.18 1.64 0.57
CA ASN A 112 26.84 1.23 1.81
C ASN A 112 28.09 2.07 2.16
N ARG A 113 28.68 2.77 1.19
CA ARG A 113 29.92 3.55 1.39
C ARG A 113 29.69 5.05 1.39
N ALA A 114 28.53 5.51 0.94
CA ALA A 114 28.12 6.91 0.97
C ALA A 114 27.26 7.20 2.21
N ASP A 115 27.36 8.42 2.72
CA ASP A 115 26.43 8.93 3.73
C ASP A 115 25.04 9.09 3.08
N THR A 116 24.16 8.11 3.29
CA THR A 116 22.83 8.07 2.68
C THR A 116 21.80 8.63 3.65
N TYR A 117 21.06 9.66 3.20
CA TYR A 117 19.98 10.29 3.97
C TYR A 117 18.65 10.08 3.25
N ASN A 118 17.72 9.37 3.87
CA ASN A 118 16.34 9.32 3.42
C ASN A 118 15.57 10.51 4.02
N LEU A 119 15.31 11.53 3.21
CA LEU A 119 14.60 12.73 3.66
C LEU A 119 13.17 12.43 4.14
N GLY A 120 12.59 11.28 3.77
CA GLY A 120 11.32 10.81 4.33
C GLY A 120 11.37 10.50 5.82
N ASP A 121 12.48 9.91 6.29
CA ASP A 121 12.64 9.42 7.68
C ASP A 121 13.14 10.51 8.65
N VAL A 122 13.84 11.52 8.12
CA VAL A 122 14.33 12.70 8.90
C VAL A 122 13.17 13.58 9.40
N SER A 123 11.96 13.38 8.86
CA SER A 123 10.74 14.11 9.23
C SER A 123 10.31 13.93 10.70
N SER A 124 10.80 12.94 11.44
CA SER A 124 10.33 12.70 12.82
C SER A 124 10.90 13.66 13.87
N THR A 125 12.14 14.15 13.70
CA THR A 125 12.80 15.02 14.70
C THR A 125 12.63 16.52 14.40
N ALA A 126 12.42 16.86 13.13
CA ALA A 126 12.23 18.23 12.64
C ALA A 126 10.95 18.37 11.80
N ALA A 127 9.88 17.67 12.19
CA ALA A 127 8.62 17.59 11.43
C ALA A 127 8.05 18.97 11.09
N ASN A 128 8.07 19.88 12.07
CA ASN A 128 7.50 21.22 11.92
C ASN A 128 8.34 22.06 10.97
N ASP A 129 9.68 22.03 11.11
CA ASP A 129 10.59 22.77 10.23
C ASP A 129 10.50 22.26 8.77
N PHE A 130 10.44 20.93 8.60
CA PHE A 130 10.25 20.30 7.30
C PHE A 130 8.89 20.61 6.70
N SER A 131 7.84 20.71 7.52
CA SER A 131 6.53 21.11 7.03
C SER A 131 6.58 22.56 6.57
N LEU A 132 7.11 23.47 7.40
CA LEU A 132 7.18 24.89 7.13
C LEU A 132 8.01 25.23 5.88
N SER A 133 9.06 24.46 5.58
CA SER A 133 9.85 24.65 4.37
C SER A 133 9.02 24.57 3.09
N PHE A 134 7.90 23.82 3.06
CA PHE A 134 7.00 23.79 1.90
C PHE A 134 6.32 25.13 1.66
N VAL A 135 5.92 25.80 2.73
CA VAL A 135 5.30 27.13 2.67
C VAL A 135 6.36 28.18 2.36
N GLU A 136 7.55 28.06 2.96
CA GLU A 136 8.70 28.91 2.67
C GLU A 136 9.06 28.90 1.18
N ASN A 137 9.19 27.72 0.59
CA ASN A 137 9.47 27.57 -0.84
C ASN A 137 8.32 28.07 -1.74
N ALA A 138 7.08 28.10 -1.24
CA ALA A 138 5.92 28.59 -1.97
C ALA A 138 5.71 30.11 -1.85
N MET A 139 6.45 30.81 -0.98
CA MET A 139 6.26 32.25 -0.76
C MET A 139 6.37 33.07 -2.04
N THR A 140 7.36 32.79 -2.88
CA THR A 140 7.58 33.55 -4.12
C THR A 140 6.55 33.22 -5.20
N SER A 141 5.82 32.12 -5.06
CA SER A 141 4.77 31.69 -5.99
C SER A 141 3.42 32.35 -5.71
N ASN A 142 3.16 32.80 -4.47
CA ASN A 142 1.91 33.48 -4.13
C ASN A 142 2.12 35.01 -4.06
N PRO A 143 1.33 35.83 -4.78
CA PRO A 143 1.51 37.29 -4.80
C PRO A 143 1.46 37.99 -3.43
N VAL A 144 0.67 37.45 -2.49
CA VAL A 144 0.51 38.01 -1.14
C VAL A 144 1.76 37.72 -0.31
N LEU A 145 2.23 36.47 -0.32
CA LEU A 145 3.44 36.08 0.42
C LEU A 145 4.73 36.57 -0.23
N ALA A 146 4.75 36.81 -1.54
CA ALA A 146 5.91 37.35 -2.24
C ALA A 146 6.35 38.71 -1.66
N GLN A 147 5.41 39.48 -1.09
CA GLN A 147 5.73 40.73 -0.39
C GLN A 147 6.61 40.48 0.84
N ILE A 148 6.32 39.43 1.62
CA ILE A 148 7.11 39.03 2.80
C ILE A 148 8.53 38.66 2.37
N ALA A 149 8.65 37.83 1.32
CA ALA A 149 9.94 37.38 0.78
C ALA A 149 10.86 38.56 0.38
N SER A 150 10.29 39.68 -0.08
CA SER A 150 11.02 40.89 -0.45
C SER A 150 11.37 41.82 0.72
N ARG A 151 10.69 41.68 1.87
CA ARG A 151 10.79 42.60 3.03
C ARG A 151 11.56 41.96 4.19
N SER A 152 11.03 40.91 4.80
CA SER A 152 11.70 40.15 5.87
C SER A 152 11.27 38.68 5.83
N HIS A 153 12.24 37.77 5.67
CA HIS A 153 12.00 36.33 5.79
C HIS A 153 11.63 35.93 7.23
N ALA A 154 12.12 36.66 8.24
CA ALA A 154 11.83 36.36 9.65
C ALA A 154 10.34 36.56 9.97
N ASP A 155 9.68 37.50 9.29
CA ASP A 155 8.25 37.76 9.48
C ASP A 155 7.38 36.58 9.04
N LEU A 156 7.82 35.73 8.10
CA LEU A 156 7.07 34.51 7.76
C LEU A 156 6.88 33.61 8.98
N TYR A 157 7.96 33.32 9.71
CA TYR A 157 7.94 32.44 10.88
C TYR A 157 7.04 33.02 11.98
N ARG A 158 7.03 34.35 12.12
CA ARG A 158 6.17 35.06 13.06
C ARG A 158 4.70 35.02 12.68
N PHE A 159 4.37 35.22 11.41
CA PHE A 159 3.00 35.06 10.91
C PHE A 159 2.53 33.62 11.01
N TRP A 160 3.41 32.64 10.75
CA TRP A 160 3.11 31.23 10.93
C TRP A 160 2.79 30.91 12.38
N GLN A 161 3.63 31.37 13.31
CA GLN A 161 3.40 31.21 14.75
C GLN A 161 2.11 31.89 15.21
N LEU A 162 1.83 33.10 14.71
CA LEU A 162 0.59 33.82 15.03
C LEU A 162 -0.65 33.05 14.55
N MET A 163 -0.59 32.48 13.35
CA MET A 163 -1.67 31.66 12.80
C MET A 163 -1.89 30.35 13.59
N GLU A 164 -0.82 29.73 14.11
CA GLU A 164 -0.94 28.49 14.89
C GLU A 164 -1.36 28.69 16.35
N SER A 165 -0.89 29.75 16.99
CA SER A 165 -1.10 30.00 18.42
C SER A 165 -2.30 30.91 18.71
N ASP A 166 -2.85 31.57 17.69
CA ASP A 166 -3.90 32.60 17.77
C ASP A 166 -3.62 33.69 18.83
N THR A 167 -2.35 33.82 19.23
CA THR A 167 -1.89 34.65 20.34
C THR A 167 -0.82 35.59 19.84
N ARG A 168 -1.07 36.89 19.98
CA ARG A 168 -0.15 37.95 19.51
C ARG A 168 0.93 38.30 20.54
N GLU A 169 0.85 37.77 21.76
CA GLU A 169 1.79 38.08 22.82
C GLU A 169 3.22 37.60 22.48
N GLY A 170 4.16 38.54 22.46
CA GLY A 170 5.58 38.25 22.19
C GLY A 170 5.97 38.19 20.71
N ILE A 171 5.05 38.49 19.77
CA ILE A 171 5.33 38.53 18.34
C ILE A 171 5.51 39.98 17.88
N GLU A 172 6.75 40.35 17.58
CA GLU A 172 7.10 41.65 16.99
C GLU A 172 7.58 41.44 15.55
N PHE A 173 6.92 42.08 14.58
CA PHE A 173 7.31 42.03 13.18
C PHE A 173 8.47 43.00 12.87
N ASP A 174 9.34 42.64 11.93
CA ASP A 174 10.45 43.50 11.49
C ASP A 174 9.93 44.61 10.59
N TYR A 175 8.94 44.28 9.75
CA TYR A 175 8.25 45.25 8.91
C TYR A 175 6.95 45.72 9.56
N ASN A 176 6.63 47.01 9.38
CA ASN A 176 5.39 47.59 9.90
C ASN A 176 4.23 47.28 8.94
N TRP A 177 3.62 46.11 9.12
CA TRP A 177 2.46 45.66 8.35
C TRP A 177 1.20 46.42 8.75
N SER A 178 0.40 46.85 7.78
CA SER A 178 -0.94 47.36 8.06
C SER A 178 -1.87 46.22 8.47
N THR A 179 -2.91 46.52 9.26
CA THR A 179 -3.90 45.51 9.69
C THR A 179 -4.58 44.81 8.50
N ALA A 180 -4.74 45.50 7.36
CA ALA A 180 -5.28 44.91 6.15
C ALA A 180 -4.30 43.88 5.54
N GLU A 181 -3.02 44.23 5.40
CA GLU A 181 -1.99 43.32 4.90
C GLU A 181 -1.82 42.09 5.83
N GLU A 182 -1.81 42.29 7.15
CA GLU A 182 -1.72 41.20 8.12
C GLU A 182 -2.85 40.19 7.96
N ASN A 183 -4.09 40.68 7.83
CA ASN A 183 -5.26 39.81 7.63
C ASN A 183 -5.20 39.06 6.30
N GLU A 184 -4.74 39.69 5.21
CA GLU A 184 -4.55 39.02 3.93
C GLU A 184 -3.51 37.90 4.02
N ILE A 185 -2.39 38.17 4.70
CA ILE A 185 -1.31 37.20 4.92
C ILE A 185 -1.80 36.02 5.76
N LEU A 186 -2.41 36.28 6.92
CA LEU A 186 -2.92 35.24 7.81
C LEU A 186 -3.97 34.37 7.10
N ASN A 187 -4.91 34.98 6.38
CA ASN A 187 -5.92 34.25 5.60
C ASN A 187 -5.30 33.41 4.48
N THR A 188 -4.21 33.87 3.89
CA THR A 188 -3.48 33.12 2.85
C THR A 188 -2.71 31.95 3.47
N LEU A 189 -2.02 32.18 4.59
CA LEU A 189 -1.27 31.13 5.30
C LEU A 189 -2.18 30.02 5.81
N ALA A 190 -3.37 30.35 6.34
CA ALA A 190 -4.35 29.36 6.77
C ALA A 190 -4.77 28.43 5.60
N LYS A 191 -4.96 28.99 4.40
CA LYS A 191 -5.28 28.20 3.20
C LYS A 191 -4.10 27.36 2.72
N LEU A 192 -2.89 27.93 2.75
CA LEU A 192 -1.67 27.20 2.39
C LEU A 192 -1.37 26.07 3.37
N LYS A 193 -1.75 26.21 4.65
CA LYS A 193 -1.67 25.12 5.62
C LYS A 193 -2.51 23.91 5.20
N LEU A 194 -3.75 24.12 4.75
CA LEU A 194 -4.60 23.03 4.23
C LEU A 194 -3.96 22.32 3.03
N ILE A 195 -3.36 23.09 2.12
CA ILE A 195 -2.65 22.52 0.96
C ILE A 195 -1.39 21.77 1.41
N GLN A 196 -0.60 22.34 2.30
CA GLN A 196 0.61 21.75 2.88
C GLN A 196 0.29 20.40 3.52
N GLU A 197 -0.75 20.33 4.36
CA GLU A 197 -1.17 19.08 5.02
C GLU A 197 -1.54 18.00 3.99
N ALA A 198 -2.28 18.35 2.93
CA ALA A 198 -2.60 17.41 1.86
C ALA A 198 -1.34 16.96 1.09
N VAL A 199 -0.44 17.87 0.74
CA VAL A 199 0.83 17.57 0.07
C VAL A 199 1.71 16.67 0.91
N LEU A 200 1.83 16.93 2.21
CA LEU A 200 2.63 16.11 3.14
C LEU A 200 2.05 14.71 3.31
N LYS A 201 0.72 14.56 3.39
CA LYS A 201 0.06 13.24 3.40
C LYS A 201 0.35 12.45 2.13
N VAL A 202 0.26 13.10 0.96
CA VAL A 202 0.59 12.46 -0.33
C VAL A 202 2.06 12.07 -0.39
N ASN A 203 2.97 12.95 0.05
CA ASN A 203 4.40 12.67 0.12
C ASN A 203 4.70 11.45 1.00
N SER A 204 4.12 11.41 2.20
CA SER A 204 4.28 10.31 3.14
C SER A 204 3.78 8.99 2.54
N GLN A 205 2.59 8.99 1.92
CA GLN A 205 2.07 7.79 1.26
C GLN A 205 2.94 7.36 0.06
N TYR A 206 3.46 8.30 -0.72
CA TYR A 206 4.37 8.00 -1.83
C TYR A 206 5.64 7.30 -1.36
N ILE A 207 6.25 7.80 -0.29
CA ILE A 207 7.45 7.21 0.31
C ILE A 207 7.14 5.84 0.92
N ALA A 208 6.02 5.71 1.66
CA ALA A 208 5.59 4.45 2.24
C ALA A 208 5.32 3.38 1.16
N SER A 209 4.66 3.77 0.07
CA SER A 209 4.39 2.89 -1.07
C SER A 209 5.68 2.49 -1.78
N ALA A 210 6.68 3.38 -1.86
CA ALA A 210 8.01 3.08 -2.42
C ALA A 210 8.77 2.04 -1.60
N ALA A 211 8.74 2.19 -0.28
CA ALA A 211 9.43 1.30 0.65
C ALA A 211 8.81 -0.11 0.71
N GLN A 212 7.51 -0.25 0.45
CA GLN A 212 6.82 -1.54 0.51
C GLN A 212 7.21 -2.47 -0.67
N SER A 213 7.64 -3.70 -0.38
CA SER A 213 7.86 -4.73 -1.41
C SER A 213 6.56 -5.16 -2.05
N ASP A 214 6.59 -5.43 -3.36
CA ASP A 214 5.41 -5.81 -4.13
C ASP A 214 4.78 -7.12 -3.63
N ASP A 215 5.60 -8.06 -3.13
CA ASP A 215 5.15 -9.34 -2.57
C ASP A 215 4.28 -9.20 -1.31
N TYR A 216 4.47 -8.12 -0.56
CA TYR A 216 3.77 -7.85 0.71
C TYR A 216 2.77 -6.70 0.58
N ARG A 217 2.43 -6.28 -0.64
CA ARG A 217 1.39 -5.27 -0.84
C ARG A 217 0.01 -5.81 -0.51
N THR A 218 -0.83 -4.94 0.01
CA THR A 218 -2.26 -5.21 0.24
C THR A 218 -3.15 -4.32 -0.65
N GLU A 219 -2.53 -3.38 -1.36
CA GLU A 219 -3.16 -2.41 -2.23
C GLU A 219 -2.23 -2.05 -3.41
N PRO A 220 -2.77 -1.56 -4.54
CA PRO A 220 -1.97 -1.09 -5.67
C PRO A 220 -0.93 -0.03 -5.29
N PRO A 221 0.19 0.08 -6.02
CA PRO A 221 1.22 1.07 -5.76
C PRO A 221 0.69 2.50 -5.93
N PHE A 222 1.04 3.36 -4.97
CA PHE A 222 0.72 4.78 -4.96
C PHE A 222 1.90 5.58 -5.55
N LYS A 223 1.63 6.32 -6.61
CA LYS A 223 2.58 7.02 -7.48
C LYS A 223 2.39 8.54 -7.51
N LEU A 224 1.29 9.07 -6.96
CA LEU A 224 1.10 10.53 -6.85
C LEU A 224 2.12 11.12 -5.90
N GLN A 225 2.69 12.27 -6.28
CA GLN A 225 3.79 12.90 -5.54
C GLN A 225 3.31 14.14 -4.79
N GLY A 226 3.76 14.28 -3.55
CA GLY A 226 3.63 15.50 -2.76
C GLY A 226 4.96 16.24 -2.69
N SER A 227 5.22 17.12 -3.65
CA SER A 227 6.49 17.85 -3.73
C SER A 227 6.33 19.35 -3.50
N TYR A 228 7.46 20.03 -3.23
CA TYR A 228 7.55 21.50 -3.22
C TYR A 228 6.96 22.12 -4.50
N ARG A 229 7.15 21.48 -5.65
CA ARG A 229 6.61 21.97 -6.93
C ARG A 229 5.09 21.90 -6.96
N ASN A 230 4.49 20.84 -6.40
CA ASN A 230 3.04 20.72 -6.31
C ASN A 230 2.48 21.82 -5.39
N MET A 231 3.13 22.05 -4.25
CA MET A 231 2.78 23.15 -3.35
C MET A 231 2.85 24.52 -4.04
N CYS A 232 3.94 24.84 -4.73
CA CYS A 232 4.08 26.09 -5.47
C CYS A 232 2.96 26.30 -6.51
N ARG A 233 2.70 25.29 -7.34
CA ARG A 233 1.64 25.35 -8.38
C ARG A 233 0.25 25.57 -7.80
N MET A 234 -0.05 25.00 -6.64
CA MET A 234 -1.33 25.22 -5.97
C MET A 234 -1.36 26.60 -5.29
N ALA A 235 -0.25 27.01 -4.65
CA ALA A 235 -0.13 28.31 -4.00
C ALA A 235 -0.32 29.50 -4.95
N GLU A 236 0.07 29.38 -6.23
CA GLU A 236 -0.18 30.38 -7.29
C GLU A 236 -1.68 30.69 -7.47
N LYS A 237 -2.56 29.72 -7.20
CA LYS A 237 -4.01 29.83 -7.39
C LYS A 237 -4.75 30.32 -6.16
N VAL A 238 -4.09 30.40 -5.01
CA VAL A 238 -4.71 30.76 -3.73
C VAL A 238 -4.88 32.28 -3.60
N GLN A 239 -6.09 32.70 -3.27
CA GLN A 239 -6.39 34.09 -2.94
C GLN A 239 -6.88 34.23 -1.48
N PRO A 240 -6.63 35.36 -0.81
CA PRO A 240 -7.03 35.58 0.59
C PRO A 240 -8.54 35.40 0.84
N VAL A 241 -9.37 35.72 -0.16
CA VAL A 241 -10.84 35.71 -0.05
C VAL A 241 -11.48 34.34 -0.26
N MET A 242 -10.70 33.33 -0.67
CA MET A 242 -11.24 32.00 -0.97
C MET A 242 -11.82 31.33 0.28
N THR A 243 -12.81 30.46 0.07
CA THR A 243 -13.32 29.59 1.13
C THR A 243 -12.46 28.33 1.25
N GLU A 244 -12.59 27.61 2.37
CA GLU A 244 -11.90 26.32 2.54
C GLU A 244 -12.29 25.30 1.48
N ASP A 245 -13.55 25.27 1.04
CA ASP A 245 -14.03 24.32 0.04
C ASP A 245 -13.46 24.62 -1.35
N GLU A 246 -13.28 25.90 -1.69
CA GLU A 246 -12.57 26.28 -2.93
C GLU A 246 -11.10 25.85 -2.88
N VAL A 247 -10.45 25.92 -1.72
CA VAL A 247 -9.07 25.43 -1.55
C VAL A 247 -9.01 23.90 -1.68
N LYS A 248 -9.95 23.17 -1.07
CA LYS A 248 -10.07 21.71 -1.26
C LYS A 248 -10.26 21.35 -2.73
N GLN A 249 -11.05 22.13 -3.47
CA GLN A 249 -11.23 21.93 -4.90
C GLN A 249 -9.93 22.16 -5.69
N ILE A 250 -9.13 23.17 -5.35
CA ILE A 250 -7.78 23.36 -5.96
C ILE A 250 -6.91 22.11 -5.75
N ILE A 251 -6.90 21.56 -4.54
CA ILE A 251 -6.11 20.36 -4.22
C ILE A 251 -6.61 19.16 -5.04
N LEU A 252 -7.93 18.96 -5.08
CA LEU A 252 -8.54 17.86 -5.83
C LEU A 252 -8.25 17.98 -7.34
N ASP A 253 -8.47 19.14 -7.93
CA ASP A 253 -8.20 19.39 -9.35
C ASP A 253 -6.73 19.17 -9.69
N HIS A 254 -5.81 19.58 -8.80
CA HIS A 254 -4.38 19.36 -8.97
C HIS A 254 -4.07 17.86 -9.06
N TYR A 255 -4.54 17.05 -8.11
CA TYR A 255 -4.24 15.61 -8.10
C TYR A 255 -5.03 14.81 -9.13
N ILE A 256 -6.21 15.26 -9.58
CA ILE A 256 -6.89 14.69 -10.76
C ILE A 256 -6.01 14.84 -12.00
N ASN A 257 -5.46 16.04 -12.22
CA ASN A 257 -4.59 16.30 -13.38
C ASN A 257 -3.30 15.49 -13.30
N GLU A 258 -2.66 15.40 -12.13
CA GLU A 258 -1.46 14.57 -11.94
C GLU A 258 -1.79 13.07 -12.17
N ALA A 259 -2.92 12.57 -11.67
CA ALA A 259 -3.32 11.17 -11.86
C ALA A 259 -3.53 10.80 -13.32
N GLN A 260 -4.07 11.71 -14.15
CA GLN A 260 -4.26 11.49 -15.58
C GLN A 260 -2.94 11.26 -16.32
N THR A 261 -1.82 11.79 -15.82
CA THR A 261 -0.49 11.60 -16.44
C THR A 261 0.10 10.22 -16.19
N LEU A 262 -0.39 9.47 -15.19
CA LEU A 262 0.21 8.20 -14.78
C LEU A 262 0.04 7.07 -15.82
N THR A 263 -0.76 7.26 -16.87
CA THR A 263 -1.14 6.30 -17.94
C THR A 263 -1.85 5.02 -17.45
N SER A 264 -1.30 4.36 -16.42
CA SER A 264 -1.83 3.18 -15.73
C SER A 264 -2.00 3.46 -14.24
N GLY A 265 -3.04 2.88 -13.63
CA GLY A 265 -3.30 3.06 -12.20
C GLY A 265 -3.80 4.45 -11.78
N ALA A 266 -4.26 5.27 -12.73
CA ALA A 266 -4.82 6.60 -12.43
C ALA A 266 -6.01 6.52 -11.46
N GLU A 267 -6.93 5.59 -11.70
CA GLU A 267 -8.12 5.37 -10.85
C GLU A 267 -7.74 4.97 -9.43
N SER A 268 -6.88 3.94 -9.26
CA SER A 268 -6.44 3.48 -7.94
C SER A 268 -5.69 4.55 -7.16
N ASN A 269 -4.87 5.35 -7.84
CA ASN A 269 -4.14 6.45 -7.24
C ASN A 269 -5.05 7.59 -6.78
N LEU A 270 -6.04 7.95 -7.60
CA LEU A 270 -6.99 9.00 -7.25
C LEU A 270 -7.88 8.58 -6.08
N LEU A 271 -8.37 7.34 -6.06
CA LEU A 271 -9.16 6.80 -4.95
C LEU A 271 -8.34 6.75 -3.65
N LYS A 272 -7.08 6.29 -3.73
CA LYS A 272 -6.18 6.31 -2.57
C LYS A 272 -5.92 7.74 -2.09
N PHE A 273 -5.72 8.70 -2.99
CA PHE A 273 -5.58 10.10 -2.62
C PHE A 273 -6.82 10.62 -1.87
N LYS A 274 -8.02 10.35 -2.40
CA LYS A 274 -9.29 10.74 -1.75
C LYS A 274 -9.46 10.09 -0.37
N GLU A 275 -8.99 8.85 -0.19
CA GLU A 275 -8.94 8.17 1.11
C GLU A 275 -8.05 8.94 2.10
N LEU A 276 -6.84 9.36 1.69
CA LEU A 276 -5.88 10.07 2.54
C LEU A 276 -6.38 11.43 3.02
N VAL A 277 -7.10 12.16 2.15
CA VAL A 277 -7.65 13.48 2.48
C VAL A 277 -9.06 13.42 3.06
N GLY A 278 -9.69 12.23 3.12
CA GLY A 278 -10.98 12.00 3.77
C GLY A 278 -12.19 12.50 2.98
N ILE A 279 -12.15 12.46 1.65
CA ILE A 279 -13.23 12.97 0.77
C ILE A 279 -13.87 11.89 -0.12
N LEU A 280 -13.64 10.61 0.18
CA LEU A 280 -14.29 9.51 -0.54
C LEU A 280 -15.81 9.55 -0.34
N ASP A 281 -16.55 9.41 -1.43
CA ASP A 281 -17.97 9.10 -1.37
C ASP A 281 -18.19 7.58 -1.19
N GLU A 282 -19.43 7.18 -0.89
CA GLU A 282 -19.80 5.77 -0.64
C GLU A 282 -19.53 4.87 -1.86
N THR A 283 -19.78 5.39 -3.07
CA THR A 283 -19.57 4.63 -4.31
C THR A 283 -18.08 4.45 -4.62
N GLU A 284 -17.28 5.46 -4.34
CA GLU A 284 -15.84 5.46 -4.49
C GLU A 284 -15.16 4.56 -3.45
N LEU A 285 -15.70 4.52 -2.23
CA LEU A 285 -15.24 3.60 -1.19
C LEU A 285 -15.48 2.13 -1.59
N GLU A 286 -16.69 1.80 -2.05
CA GLU A 286 -17.00 0.45 -2.58
C GLU A 286 -16.09 0.10 -3.77
N ARG A 287 -15.86 1.06 -4.67
CA ARG A 287 -14.97 0.87 -5.82
C ARG A 287 -13.53 0.63 -5.38
N TRP A 288 -13.04 1.39 -4.40
CA TRP A 288 -11.70 1.26 -3.84
C TRP A 288 -11.50 -0.10 -3.15
N ASP A 289 -12.48 -0.55 -2.37
CA ASP A 289 -12.48 -1.87 -1.75
C ASP A 289 -12.52 -3.00 -2.79
N GLY A 290 -13.28 -2.83 -3.87
CA GLY A 290 -13.27 -3.74 -5.01
C GLY A 290 -11.89 -3.85 -5.67
N ILE A 291 -11.21 -2.72 -5.87
CA ILE A 291 -9.85 -2.67 -6.44
C ILE A 291 -8.85 -3.37 -5.50
N LYS A 292 -8.90 -3.11 -4.19
CA LYS A 292 -8.04 -3.79 -3.20
C LYS A 292 -8.28 -5.30 -3.20
N LYS A 293 -9.53 -5.77 -3.25
CA LYS A 293 -9.86 -7.20 -3.32
C LYS A 293 -9.30 -7.85 -4.58
N GLU A 294 -9.50 -7.23 -5.74
CA GLU A 294 -9.00 -7.74 -7.02
C GLU A 294 -7.47 -7.75 -7.08
N PHE A 295 -6.81 -6.72 -6.53
CA PHE A 295 -5.36 -6.65 -6.43
C PHE A 295 -4.80 -7.78 -5.58
N ASN A 296 -5.33 -7.99 -4.36
CA ASN A 296 -4.91 -9.08 -3.49
C ASN A 296 -5.17 -10.46 -4.12
N ARG A 297 -6.29 -10.61 -4.82
CA ARG A 297 -6.60 -11.83 -5.58
C ARG A 297 -5.51 -12.08 -6.62
N ARG A 298 -5.19 -11.09 -7.46
CA ARG A 298 -4.12 -11.21 -8.47
C ARG A 298 -2.78 -11.51 -7.86
N GLN A 299 -2.41 -10.86 -6.76
CA GLN A 299 -1.14 -11.08 -6.08
C GLN A 299 -1.01 -12.52 -5.53
N THR A 300 -2.12 -13.09 -5.03
CA THR A 300 -2.16 -14.49 -4.60
C THR A 300 -1.92 -15.47 -5.76
N PHE A 301 -2.35 -15.10 -6.98
CA PHE A 301 -2.19 -15.91 -8.19
C PHE A 301 -0.94 -15.55 -9.03
N ALA A 302 -0.24 -14.46 -8.74
CA ALA A 302 0.88 -13.95 -9.53
C ALA A 302 2.16 -14.82 -9.47
N GLY A 303 2.19 -15.81 -8.57
CA GLY A 303 3.24 -16.83 -8.51
C GLY A 303 2.92 -18.13 -9.27
N VAL A 304 1.75 -18.22 -9.92
CA VAL A 304 1.32 -19.40 -10.69
C VAL A 304 1.41 -19.08 -12.18
N ASP A 305 2.33 -19.74 -12.88
CA ASP A 305 2.51 -19.60 -14.33
C ASP A 305 1.19 -19.88 -15.07
N ASP A 306 0.87 -19.09 -16.10
CA ASP A 306 -0.45 -19.04 -16.78
C ASP A 306 -0.85 -20.37 -17.47
N GLY A 307 0.03 -21.38 -17.44
CA GLY A 307 -0.19 -22.73 -17.96
C GLY A 307 -0.53 -23.80 -16.94
N ASP A 308 -0.51 -23.51 -15.63
CA ASP A 308 -0.63 -24.54 -14.58
C ASP A 308 -1.97 -24.42 -13.81
N GLN A 309 -3.05 -24.96 -14.41
CA GLN A 309 -4.38 -25.07 -13.78
C GLN A 309 -4.32 -25.75 -12.40
N ILE A 310 -3.34 -26.63 -12.17
CA ILE A 310 -3.12 -27.31 -10.89
C ILE A 310 -2.58 -26.33 -9.84
N GLY A 311 -1.69 -25.41 -10.21
CA GLY A 311 -1.21 -24.35 -9.31
C GLY A 311 -2.33 -23.38 -8.91
N GLN A 312 -3.27 -23.09 -9.81
CA GLN A 312 -4.44 -22.27 -9.51
C GLN A 312 -5.39 -22.97 -8.52
N ILE A 313 -5.59 -24.28 -8.67
CA ILE A 313 -6.38 -25.10 -7.74
C ILE A 313 -5.70 -25.18 -6.36
N ILE A 314 -4.38 -25.34 -6.31
CA ILE A 314 -3.61 -25.38 -5.04
C ILE A 314 -3.64 -24.01 -4.33
N ALA A 315 -3.55 -22.90 -5.08
CA ALA A 315 -3.69 -21.55 -4.52
C ALA A 315 -5.12 -21.32 -3.99
N GLN A 316 -6.15 -21.82 -4.69
CA GLN A 316 -7.54 -21.75 -4.22
C GLN A 316 -7.78 -22.59 -2.95
N ILE A 317 -7.21 -23.80 -2.87
CA ILE A 317 -7.29 -24.64 -1.67
C ILE A 317 -6.54 -23.98 -0.50
N SER A 318 -5.35 -23.43 -0.74
CA SER A 318 -4.57 -22.75 0.31
C SER A 318 -5.25 -21.47 0.81
N ALA A 319 -5.86 -20.69 -0.10
CA ALA A 319 -6.67 -19.53 0.26
C ALA A 319 -7.96 -19.92 1.01
N PHE A 320 -8.56 -21.07 0.69
CA PHE A 320 -9.69 -21.63 1.41
C PHE A 320 -9.29 -22.04 2.83
N THR A 321 -8.17 -22.75 3.00
CA THR A 321 -7.63 -23.11 4.32
C THR A 321 -7.30 -21.88 5.15
N GLY A 322 -6.66 -20.86 4.58
CA GLY A 322 -6.36 -19.61 5.30
C GLY A 322 -7.61 -18.84 5.74
N LYS A 323 -8.68 -18.86 4.93
CA LYS A 323 -9.98 -18.28 5.31
C LYS A 323 -10.67 -19.09 6.42
N VAL A 324 -10.58 -20.42 6.39
CA VAL A 324 -11.08 -21.29 7.46
C VAL A 324 -10.31 -21.07 8.76
N ASP A 325 -8.99 -20.90 8.71
CA ASP A 325 -8.16 -20.55 9.88
C ASP A 325 -8.51 -19.16 10.44
N THR A 326 -8.74 -18.17 9.56
CA THR A 326 -9.14 -16.83 10.00
C THR A 326 -10.53 -16.85 10.64
N ILE A 327 -11.47 -17.60 10.06
CA ILE A 327 -12.79 -17.86 10.65
C ILE A 327 -12.66 -18.58 11.99
N GLY A 328 -11.78 -19.59 12.08
CA GLY A 328 -11.46 -20.31 13.31
C GLY A 328 -10.90 -19.39 14.41
N GLN A 329 -9.98 -18.49 14.07
CA GLN A 329 -9.39 -17.52 15.00
C GLN A 329 -10.38 -16.42 15.45
N VAL A 330 -11.25 -15.97 14.54
CA VAL A 330 -12.32 -15.01 14.87
C VAL A 330 -13.41 -15.67 15.72
N LEU A 331 -13.72 -16.95 15.47
CA LEU A 331 -14.63 -17.75 16.29
C LEU A 331 -14.02 -18.07 17.67
N ASP A 332 -12.74 -18.41 17.76
CA ASP A 332 -12.01 -18.65 19.03
C ASP A 332 -11.95 -17.39 19.90
N LYS A 333 -11.83 -16.20 19.29
CA LYS A 333 -11.85 -14.92 20.01
C LYS A 333 -13.25 -14.47 20.43
N SER A 334 -14.30 -14.93 19.76
CA SER A 334 -15.66 -14.37 19.91
C SER A 334 -16.63 -15.29 20.67
N LEU A 335 -16.39 -16.61 20.77
CA LEU A 335 -17.38 -17.55 21.30
C LEU A 335 -16.77 -18.60 22.24
N ASN A 336 -17.20 -18.58 23.51
CA ASN A 336 -16.91 -19.65 24.47
C ASN A 336 -17.63 -20.95 24.07
N GLY A 337 -16.89 -21.91 23.53
CA GLY A 337 -17.14 -23.36 23.60
C GLY A 337 -18.22 -23.96 22.68
N SER A 338 -19.36 -23.30 22.46
CA SER A 338 -20.56 -23.97 21.92
C SER A 338 -20.56 -24.23 20.41
N VAL A 339 -19.76 -23.50 19.63
CA VAL A 339 -19.65 -23.73 18.16
C VAL A 339 -18.64 -24.84 17.84
N ARG A 340 -17.75 -25.18 18.79
CA ARG A 340 -16.80 -26.28 18.66
C ARG A 340 -17.51 -27.63 18.53
N GLU A 341 -18.64 -27.81 19.23
CA GLU A 341 -19.51 -28.98 19.12
C GLU A 341 -20.28 -29.03 17.78
N ALA A 342 -20.64 -27.87 17.20
CA ALA A 342 -21.33 -27.82 15.91
C ALA A 342 -20.40 -28.13 14.72
N LEU A 343 -19.11 -27.76 14.80
CA LEU A 343 -18.11 -28.05 13.77
C LEU A 343 -17.57 -29.49 13.83
N GLN A 344 -17.71 -30.19 14.96
CA GLN A 344 -17.40 -31.63 15.10
C GLN A 344 -18.27 -32.54 14.22
N GLY A 345 -19.37 -32.03 13.64
CA GLY A 345 -20.28 -32.78 12.77
C GLY A 345 -19.94 -32.76 11.28
N ILE A 346 -18.98 -31.95 10.82
CA ILE A 346 -18.63 -31.87 9.40
C ILE A 346 -17.59 -32.95 9.06
N ASN A 347 -18.07 -34.06 8.53
CA ASN A 347 -17.22 -35.18 8.15
C ASN A 347 -16.56 -34.94 6.78
N PHE A 348 -15.28 -34.56 6.79
CA PHE A 348 -14.47 -34.33 5.59
C PHE A 348 -13.86 -35.61 4.99
N SER A 349 -14.14 -36.79 5.56
CA SER A 349 -13.66 -38.09 5.04
C SER A 349 -13.94 -38.31 3.55
N PRO A 350 -15.11 -37.92 2.98
CA PRO A 350 -15.38 -38.10 1.56
C PRO A 350 -14.45 -37.27 0.65
N LEU A 351 -14.04 -36.08 1.11
CA LEU A 351 -13.11 -35.20 0.37
C LEU A 351 -11.68 -35.73 0.46
N VAL A 352 -11.31 -36.30 1.61
CA VAL A 352 -10.01 -36.95 1.83
C VAL A 352 -9.90 -38.24 1.00
N GLU A 353 -10.96 -39.04 0.90
CA GLU A 353 -11.00 -40.22 0.01
C GLU A 353 -10.90 -39.82 -1.47
N ALA A 354 -11.63 -38.78 -1.90
CA ALA A 354 -11.54 -38.27 -3.27
C ALA A 354 -10.12 -37.77 -3.64
N LEU A 355 -9.43 -37.13 -2.69
CA LEU A 355 -8.03 -36.70 -2.84
C LEU A 355 -7.04 -37.87 -2.83
N GLN A 356 -7.34 -38.96 -2.11
CA GLN A 356 -6.53 -40.18 -2.09
C GLN A 356 -6.68 -41.00 -3.38
N HIS A 357 -7.87 -41.03 -3.99
CA HIS A 357 -8.09 -41.67 -5.29
C HIS A 357 -7.40 -40.96 -6.47
N LEU A 358 -7.10 -39.67 -6.34
CA LEU A 358 -6.27 -38.92 -7.28
C LEU A 358 -4.77 -39.28 -7.24
N LYS A 359 -4.31 -40.09 -6.25
CA LYS A 359 -2.92 -40.55 -6.16
C LYS A 359 -2.53 -41.58 -7.24
N THR A 360 -3.49 -42.20 -7.94
CA THR A 360 -3.23 -43.43 -8.70
C THR A 360 -3.23 -43.35 -10.22
N ASP A 361 -3.13 -42.18 -10.86
CA ASP A 361 -2.77 -42.17 -12.28
C ASP A 361 -1.78 -41.08 -12.69
N LYS A 362 -0.54 -41.53 -12.94
CA LYS A 362 0.55 -40.95 -13.76
C LYS A 362 0.63 -39.42 -13.91
N GLY A 363 0.66 -38.68 -12.79
CA GLY A 363 1.10 -37.28 -12.69
C GLY A 363 2.18 -37.09 -11.61
N PRO A 364 2.86 -35.92 -11.55
CA PRO A 364 3.95 -35.70 -10.60
C PRO A 364 3.43 -35.82 -9.15
N GLN A 365 4.12 -36.59 -8.32
CA GLN A 365 3.78 -36.78 -6.90
C GLN A 365 3.91 -35.45 -6.14
N ILE A 366 2.80 -34.77 -5.94
CA ILE A 366 2.69 -33.67 -4.97
C ILE A 366 2.39 -34.30 -3.61
N ASP A 367 3.23 -34.01 -2.61
CA ASP A 367 3.03 -34.48 -1.25
C ASP A 367 1.91 -33.68 -0.56
N LEU A 368 0.70 -34.26 -0.59
CA LEU A 368 -0.50 -33.75 0.07
C LEU A 368 -0.56 -34.10 1.57
N GLY A 369 0.48 -34.71 2.14
CA GLY A 369 0.59 -35.03 3.57
C GLY A 369 0.20 -33.89 4.51
N PRO A 370 0.66 -32.64 4.29
CA PRO A 370 0.33 -31.51 5.16
C PRO A 370 -1.16 -31.14 5.15
N VAL A 371 -1.83 -31.28 4.00
CA VAL A 371 -3.27 -30.97 3.85
C VAL A 371 -4.13 -32.06 4.50
N VAL A 372 -3.71 -33.32 4.40
CA VAL A 372 -4.37 -34.45 5.07
C VAL A 372 -4.17 -34.38 6.58
N GLU A 373 -3.01 -33.96 7.07
CA GLU A 373 -2.79 -33.69 8.50
C GLU A 373 -3.64 -32.53 9.02
N ALA A 374 -3.74 -31.43 8.26
CA ALA A 374 -4.55 -30.28 8.64
C ALA A 374 -6.05 -30.63 8.74
N LEU A 375 -6.57 -31.44 7.80
CA LEU A 375 -7.95 -31.95 7.83
C LEU A 375 -8.17 -33.01 8.93
N GLY A 376 -7.17 -33.84 9.20
CA GLY A 376 -7.21 -34.84 10.28
C GLY A 376 -7.26 -34.23 11.68
N ARG A 377 -6.56 -33.10 11.90
CA ARG A 377 -6.59 -32.34 13.16
C ARG A 377 -7.96 -31.72 13.46
N ILE A 378 -8.78 -31.51 12.44
CA ILE A 378 -10.15 -30.99 12.59
C ILE A 378 -11.14 -32.12 12.99
N THR A 379 -10.83 -33.39 12.70
CA THR A 379 -11.84 -34.48 12.71
C THR A 379 -11.70 -35.49 13.86
N ILE A 380 -10.72 -35.42 14.76
CA ILE A 380 -10.55 -36.48 15.79
C ILE A 380 -10.36 -35.92 17.20
N GLU A 381 -11.46 -35.80 17.93
CA GLU A 381 -11.57 -36.30 19.32
C GLU A 381 -12.98 -36.90 19.48
N GLN A 382 -13.12 -38.21 19.23
CA GLN A 382 -14.25 -38.98 19.75
C GLN A 382 -13.98 -39.28 21.23
N PRO A 383 -14.95 -39.08 22.15
CA PRO A 383 -14.82 -39.61 23.50
C PRO A 383 -14.98 -41.14 23.46
N ALA A 384 -14.12 -41.82 24.22
CA ALA A 384 -14.18 -43.26 24.43
C ALA A 384 -15.51 -43.69 25.07
N GLU A 385 -16.00 -44.87 24.67
CA GLU A 385 -17.15 -45.56 25.24
C GLU A 385 -17.13 -45.58 26.77
N THR A 386 -18.19 -45.07 27.41
CA THR A 386 -18.87 -45.73 28.54
C THR A 386 -20.10 -44.94 28.99
N ALA A 387 -21.14 -45.69 29.37
CA ALA A 387 -22.32 -45.32 30.18
C ALA A 387 -23.67 -45.21 29.43
N LYS A 388 -24.44 -46.27 29.65
CA LYS A 388 -25.86 -46.54 29.42
C LYS A 388 -26.80 -45.33 29.34
N THR A 389 -27.67 -45.38 28.34
CA THR A 389 -28.91 -44.62 28.20
C THR A 389 -29.90 -44.88 29.34
N GLU A 390 -30.30 -43.83 30.06
CA GLU A 390 -31.62 -43.71 30.68
C GLU A 390 -32.35 -42.51 30.06
N PRO A 391 -33.65 -42.63 29.71
CA PRO A 391 -34.40 -41.53 29.12
C PRO A 391 -34.75 -40.51 30.19
N ILE A 392 -34.20 -39.29 30.09
CA ILE A 392 -34.67 -38.14 30.86
C ILE A 392 -36.03 -37.73 30.29
N THR A 393 -37.08 -37.94 31.08
CA THR A 393 -38.42 -37.39 30.82
C THR A 393 -38.47 -36.00 31.46
N ILE A 394 -38.66 -34.95 30.67
CA ILE A 394 -38.84 -33.58 31.20
C ILE A 394 -40.33 -33.36 31.49
N ASP A 395 -40.66 -33.14 32.75
CA ASP A 395 -41.99 -32.81 33.25
C ASP A 395 -42.42 -31.40 32.80
N VAL A 396 -43.50 -31.31 32.04
CA VAL A 396 -44.07 -30.08 31.47
C VAL A 396 -45.13 -29.43 32.38
N GLN A 397 -45.45 -30.01 33.55
CA GLN A 397 -46.38 -29.40 34.52
C GLN A 397 -46.07 -27.93 34.93
N PRO A 398 -44.80 -27.51 35.10
CA PRO A 398 -44.51 -26.14 35.54
C PRO A 398 -44.89 -25.08 34.48
N ILE A 399 -44.83 -25.47 33.20
CA ILE A 399 -45.07 -24.55 32.06
C ILE A 399 -46.58 -24.34 31.87
N THR A 400 -47.38 -25.39 32.05
CA THR A 400 -48.85 -25.29 31.93
C THR A 400 -49.47 -24.46 33.06
N GLN A 401 -48.97 -24.61 34.29
CA GLN A 401 -49.42 -23.78 35.43
C GLN A 401 -49.03 -22.30 35.26
N ALA A 402 -47.84 -22.01 34.70
CA ALA A 402 -47.43 -20.64 34.42
C ALA A 402 -48.33 -19.95 33.38
N ILE A 403 -48.83 -20.70 32.39
CA ILE A 403 -49.74 -20.20 31.35
C ILE A 403 -51.16 -19.96 31.89
N GLU A 404 -51.67 -20.82 32.76
CA GLU A 404 -52.99 -20.62 33.41
C GLU A 404 -52.98 -19.43 34.38
N THR A 405 -51.86 -19.18 35.06
CA THR A 405 -51.73 -18.04 35.99
C THR A 405 -51.68 -16.68 35.26
N LEU A 406 -51.31 -16.66 33.98
CA LEU A 406 -51.25 -15.45 33.15
C LEU A 406 -52.61 -15.05 32.55
N GLY A 407 -53.61 -15.93 32.58
CA GLY A 407 -54.94 -15.72 31.98
C GLY A 407 -55.98 -15.03 32.87
N SER A 408 -55.71 -14.87 34.17
CA SER A 408 -56.68 -14.31 35.11
C SER A 408 -56.01 -13.50 36.21
N GLU A 409 -55.67 -12.23 35.96
CA GLU A 409 -55.66 -11.15 36.96
C GLU A 409 -55.27 -9.82 36.29
N SER A 410 -56.21 -9.21 35.57
CA SER A 410 -56.12 -7.78 35.24
C SER A 410 -56.96 -7.00 36.24
N THR A 411 -56.36 -6.63 37.38
CA THR A 411 -56.63 -5.37 38.10
C THR A 411 -55.65 -5.18 39.27
N ARG A 412 -54.46 -4.63 38.98
CA ARG A 412 -53.81 -3.53 39.73
C ARG A 412 -52.31 -3.39 39.40
N HIS A 413 -51.90 -2.14 39.28
CA HIS A 413 -50.55 -1.56 39.34
C HIS A 413 -49.73 -1.46 38.05
N GLN A 414 -49.76 -0.23 37.52
CA GLN A 414 -49.04 0.36 36.38
C GLN A 414 -47.50 0.38 36.49
N GLU A 415 -46.86 -0.35 37.41
CA GLU A 415 -45.39 -0.39 37.54
C GLU A 415 -44.76 -1.69 37.02
N LYS A 416 -45.51 -2.80 36.91
CA LYS A 416 -44.99 -4.05 36.31
C LYS A 416 -44.95 -4.04 34.78
N ASP A 417 -45.71 -3.15 34.14
CA ASP A 417 -45.89 -3.10 32.68
C ASP A 417 -44.66 -2.51 31.96
N GLN A 418 -43.89 -1.65 32.64
CA GLN A 418 -42.68 -1.05 32.08
C GLN A 418 -41.48 -2.02 32.09
N GLN A 419 -41.40 -2.87 33.13
CA GLN A 419 -40.36 -3.89 33.25
C GLN A 419 -40.65 -5.07 32.31
N PHE A 420 -41.90 -5.51 32.20
CA PHE A 420 -42.29 -6.54 31.24
C PHE A 420 -42.06 -6.11 29.78
N ARG A 421 -42.39 -4.86 29.41
CA ARG A 421 -42.09 -4.34 28.06
C ARG A 421 -40.59 -4.20 27.79
N LYS A 422 -39.78 -3.83 28.78
CA LYS A 422 -38.32 -3.82 28.65
C LYS A 422 -37.75 -5.22 28.49
N ASP A 423 -38.20 -6.17 29.28
CA ASP A 423 -37.71 -7.55 29.23
C ASP A 423 -38.18 -8.25 27.94
N PHE A 424 -39.42 -7.99 27.48
CA PHE A 424 -39.92 -8.47 26.19
C PHE A 424 -39.14 -7.88 25.02
N ASN A 425 -38.89 -6.56 24.99
CA ASN A 425 -38.07 -5.93 23.95
C ASN A 425 -36.64 -6.48 23.96
N LYS A 426 -36.08 -6.76 25.14
CA LYS A 426 -34.72 -7.31 25.27
C LYS A 426 -34.64 -8.77 24.79
N VAL A 427 -35.72 -9.55 24.94
CA VAL A 427 -35.83 -10.90 24.39
C VAL A 427 -36.02 -10.85 22.87
N CYS A 428 -36.84 -9.94 22.35
CA CYS A 428 -36.99 -9.72 20.91
C CYS A 428 -35.70 -9.20 20.26
N GLU A 429 -34.98 -8.25 20.87
CA GLU A 429 -33.67 -7.78 20.41
C GLU A 429 -32.67 -8.94 20.39
N ARG A 430 -32.61 -9.77 21.44
CA ARG A 430 -31.74 -10.96 21.46
C ARG A 430 -32.11 -11.98 20.38
N GLN A 431 -33.40 -12.18 20.09
CA GLN A 431 -33.84 -13.07 19.03
C GLN A 431 -33.54 -12.50 17.64
N ILE A 432 -33.69 -11.19 17.44
CA ILE A 432 -33.32 -10.49 16.20
C ILE A 432 -31.82 -10.58 15.98
N THR A 433 -30.99 -10.29 17.00
CA THR A 433 -29.53 -10.42 16.92
C THR A 433 -29.12 -11.88 16.67
N ALA A 434 -29.80 -12.87 17.26
CA ALA A 434 -29.52 -14.28 16.98
C ALA A 434 -29.89 -14.68 15.54
N ILE A 435 -30.98 -14.13 14.98
CA ILE A 435 -31.38 -14.34 13.58
C ILE A 435 -30.42 -13.61 12.63
N GLU A 436 -29.98 -12.40 12.96
CA GLU A 436 -28.98 -11.62 12.23
C GLU A 436 -27.59 -12.27 12.26
N LEU A 437 -27.22 -12.94 13.36
CA LEU A 437 -25.99 -13.74 13.46
C LEU A 437 -26.07 -15.05 12.67
N MET A 438 -27.27 -15.60 12.50
CA MET A 438 -27.53 -16.80 11.70
C MET A 438 -27.64 -16.49 10.20
N LEU A 439 -27.97 -15.25 9.80
CA LEU A 439 -28.13 -14.86 8.40
C LEU A 439 -26.85 -15.08 7.56
N PRO A 440 -25.65 -14.67 8.01
CA PRO A 440 -24.39 -14.93 7.30
C PRO A 440 -24.02 -16.42 7.28
N ILE A 441 -24.46 -17.18 8.29
CA ILE A 441 -24.24 -18.63 8.37
C ILE A 441 -25.15 -19.33 7.35
N VAL A 442 -26.41 -18.94 7.25
CA VAL A 442 -27.35 -19.47 6.26
C VAL A 442 -26.96 -19.05 4.84
N GLU A 443 -26.49 -17.82 4.63
CA GLU A 443 -25.91 -17.38 3.35
C GLU A 443 -24.61 -18.13 3.03
N GLY A 444 -23.74 -18.36 4.01
CA GLY A 444 -22.52 -19.15 3.86
C GLY A 444 -22.82 -20.61 3.50
N VAL A 445 -23.81 -21.23 4.14
CA VAL A 445 -24.28 -22.60 3.82
C VAL A 445 -24.94 -22.65 2.44
N LYS A 446 -25.68 -21.60 2.04
CA LYS A 446 -26.28 -21.51 0.70
C LYS A 446 -25.22 -21.36 -0.40
N ILE A 447 -24.21 -20.52 -0.16
CA ILE A 447 -23.04 -20.37 -1.04
C ILE A 447 -22.24 -21.68 -1.10
N GLN A 448 -22.06 -22.38 0.03
CA GLN A 448 -21.46 -23.72 0.06
C GLN A 448 -22.27 -24.73 -0.77
N ASN A 449 -23.60 -24.74 -0.64
CA ASN A 449 -24.47 -25.66 -1.37
C ASN A 449 -24.44 -25.37 -2.88
N ASP A 450 -24.44 -24.10 -3.29
CA ASP A 450 -24.34 -23.70 -4.70
C ASP A 450 -22.95 -24.03 -5.28
N THR A 451 -21.88 -23.81 -4.50
CA THR A 451 -20.51 -24.15 -4.89
C THR A 451 -20.33 -25.67 -5.01
N PHE A 452 -20.93 -26.43 -4.09
CA PHE A 452 -20.89 -27.90 -4.11
C PHE A 452 -21.71 -28.47 -5.27
N ASN A 453 -22.87 -27.89 -5.60
CA ASN A 453 -23.66 -28.29 -6.76
C ASN A 453 -22.97 -27.97 -8.09
N ASN A 454 -22.30 -26.81 -8.18
CA ASN A 454 -21.49 -26.46 -9.35
C ASN A 454 -20.29 -27.41 -9.52
N MET A 455 -19.61 -27.74 -8.43
CA MET A 455 -18.52 -28.72 -8.43
C MET A 455 -19.01 -30.13 -8.81
N ARG A 456 -20.18 -30.54 -8.31
CA ARG A 456 -20.81 -31.81 -8.67
C ARG A 456 -21.20 -31.86 -10.15
N GLN A 457 -21.82 -30.82 -10.69
CA GLN A 457 -22.14 -30.76 -12.13
C GLN A 457 -20.89 -30.82 -13.00
N LEU A 458 -19.82 -30.14 -12.57
CA LEU A 458 -18.55 -30.12 -13.30
C LEU A 458 -17.88 -31.50 -13.26
N LEU A 459 -17.96 -32.21 -12.14
CA LEU A 459 -17.51 -33.61 -12.02
C LEU A 459 -18.37 -34.57 -12.83
N GLU A 460 -19.69 -34.40 -12.87
CA GLU A 460 -20.60 -35.19 -13.70
C GLU A 460 -20.31 -34.97 -15.21
N HIS A 461 -20.03 -33.74 -15.65
CA HIS A 461 -19.64 -33.45 -17.04
C HIS A 461 -18.27 -34.03 -17.44
N ILE A 462 -17.34 -34.10 -16.47
CA ILE A 462 -16.03 -34.73 -16.66
C ILE A 462 -16.18 -36.26 -16.73
N LEU A 463 -17.03 -36.85 -15.89
CA LEU A 463 -17.29 -38.29 -15.85
C LEU A 463 -18.11 -38.81 -17.03
N GLU A 464 -19.01 -38.00 -17.61
CA GLU A 464 -19.78 -38.33 -18.82
C GLU A 464 -18.98 -38.15 -20.13
N GLY A 465 -17.71 -37.72 -20.04
CA GLY A 465 -16.82 -37.62 -21.19
C GLY A 465 -17.15 -36.48 -22.17
N VAL A 466 -17.92 -35.48 -21.74
CA VAL A 466 -18.36 -34.35 -22.59
C VAL A 466 -17.24 -33.31 -22.79
N ILE A 467 -16.15 -33.37 -22.01
CA ILE A 467 -15.01 -32.44 -22.10
C ILE A 467 -13.75 -33.18 -22.59
N GLU A 468 -13.44 -33.07 -23.89
CA GLU A 468 -12.16 -33.55 -24.46
C GLU A 468 -11.00 -32.59 -24.08
N VAL A 469 -10.16 -33.00 -23.14
CA VAL A 469 -8.90 -32.31 -22.82
C VAL A 469 -7.81 -32.81 -23.78
N LYS A 470 -7.48 -32.04 -24.83
CA LYS A 470 -6.37 -32.36 -25.75
C LYS A 470 -5.00 -32.05 -25.13
N VAL A 471 -4.26 -33.09 -24.74
CA VAL A 471 -2.86 -33.00 -24.32
C VAL A 471 -1.94 -33.22 -25.54
N LYS A 472 -1.15 -32.22 -25.94
CA LYS A 472 -0.09 -32.36 -26.97
C LYS A 472 1.21 -32.90 -26.34
N SER A 473 1.64 -34.11 -26.70
CA SER A 473 2.94 -34.67 -26.31
C SER A 473 4.07 -34.23 -27.27
N LYS A 474 5.21 -33.81 -26.72
CA LYS A 474 6.47 -33.53 -27.44
C LYS A 474 7.32 -34.81 -27.49
N GLU A 475 7.57 -35.35 -28.69
CA GLU A 475 8.56 -36.42 -28.90
C GLU A 475 10.00 -35.86 -28.88
N LYS A 476 10.85 -36.43 -28.03
CA LYS A 476 12.31 -36.23 -28.01
C LYS A 476 12.97 -37.16 -29.04
N LYS A 477 13.66 -36.57 -30.03
CA LYS A 477 14.64 -37.28 -30.88
C LYS A 477 15.83 -37.73 -30.04
N ALA A 478 16.04 -39.04 -29.93
CA ALA A 478 17.29 -39.64 -29.47
C ALA A 478 17.99 -40.31 -30.66
N THR A 479 19.09 -39.69 -31.11
CA THR A 479 20.11 -40.33 -31.94
C THR A 479 20.94 -41.29 -31.08
N LYS A 480 21.00 -42.58 -31.44
CA LYS A 480 22.27 -43.34 -31.52
C LYS A 480 22.11 -44.67 -32.25
N SER A 481 23.20 -44.95 -32.97
CA SER A 481 23.62 -46.05 -33.84
C SER A 481 23.62 -47.48 -33.27
N VAL A 482 23.94 -48.42 -34.17
CA VAL A 482 24.35 -49.84 -34.04
C VAL A 482 23.14 -50.78 -34.14
N GLY A 483 23.05 -51.77 -35.03
CA GLY A 483 23.97 -52.44 -35.95
C GLY A 483 23.37 -53.84 -36.18
N GLY A 484 23.31 -54.32 -37.42
CA GLY A 484 22.68 -55.59 -37.80
C GLY A 484 22.07 -55.51 -39.18
#